data_AF-A0A2D1IU56-F1
#
_entry.id   AF-A0A2D1IU56-F1
#
_cell.length_a   1.000
_cell.length_b   1.000
_cell.length_c   1.000
_cell.angle_alpha   90.00
_cell.angle_beta   90.00
_cell.angle_gamma   90.00
#
_symmetry.space_group_name_H-M   'P 1'
#
loop_
_entity.id
_entity.type
_entity.pdbx_description
1 polymer ?
#
loop_
_entity_poly.entity_id
_entity_poly.type
_entity_poly.pdbx_seq_one_letter_code
_entity_poly.pdbx_strand_id
1 'polypeptide(L)'
;MAMGHTTSDTFNTQSAQFTVPEIGAGVGLIDQQKERMIGEKVYRQVQKQLPVVQNPWMEDQLFSVFSHILSQTQLQQPIGLVVVNDPQINAFAVPGGLFALNMGLLNSARNMDEVAGVMAHEIAHVTQRHYSRSQEAFKGQGLLALAGILVGALVASQADGDAGAAVMMGSQAALMDQQLSYSRNQEREADRIGMQYMYASGYNPQSMADFFEVMHRSTSRLSFLPDFWFTHPLTTERMSEARLRANQMPKVKPKLIDQNFEIIRWYSKVLSRQTTEQQLQILAGQNSFAGQLALSAYYLQQGDEDNAQLALDQAKKHNQIHPLLVLFQTDIYLGKNQLEPALRSVRSAASIMPENRALNYKYAEVLIRMKQPDQAKMIVQKFLQSNPRDLSAWRLMLSATTAEPASEIKTINVLRYRAEVEYWAGNEEAAIKSLLHAQRVSKGNQSLSASITQRLKQMQQERKYKI
;
A
#
# COMPACT_ATOMS: atom_id res chain seq x y z
N MET A 1 -31.96 -37.39 54.10
CA MET A 1 -32.78 -36.23 53.72
C MET A 1 -31.85 -35.08 53.36
N ALA A 2 -32.18 -34.38 52.27
CA ALA A 2 -31.52 -33.20 51.70
C ALA A 2 -30.16 -33.42 51.00
N MET A 3 -30.22 -33.78 49.71
CA MET A 3 -29.17 -33.53 48.73
C MET A 3 -29.44 -32.16 48.10
N GLY A 4 -28.47 -31.23 48.18
CA GLY A 4 -28.54 -29.92 47.56
C GLY A 4 -28.18 -29.99 46.08
N HIS A 5 -29.16 -29.67 45.21
CA HIS A 5 -28.93 -29.42 43.79
C HIS A 5 -28.56 -27.94 43.59
N THR A 6 -27.33 -27.69 43.15
CA THR A 6 -26.94 -26.42 42.53
C THR A 6 -27.28 -26.48 41.04
N THR A 7 -28.29 -25.71 40.63
CA THR A 7 -28.63 -25.48 39.22
C THR A 7 -27.65 -24.48 38.62
N SER A 8 -26.74 -24.96 37.77
CA SER A 8 -25.96 -24.12 36.88
C SER A 8 -26.78 -23.80 35.63
N ASP A 9 -27.30 -22.57 35.54
CA ASP A 9 -27.91 -22.04 34.33
C ASP A 9 -26.84 -21.89 33.23
N THR A 10 -26.78 -22.87 32.33
CA THR A 10 -26.01 -22.79 31.10
C THR A 10 -26.76 -21.92 30.10
N PHE A 11 -26.29 -20.68 29.91
CA PHE A 11 -26.70 -19.83 28.80
C PHE A 11 -26.39 -20.52 27.47
N ASN A 12 -27.44 -20.99 26.81
CA ASN A 12 -27.39 -21.58 25.49
C ASN A 12 -27.20 -20.47 24.43
N THR A 13 -25.96 -20.05 24.19
CA THR A 13 -25.63 -19.23 23.02
C THR A 13 -25.59 -20.12 21.79
N GLN A 14 -26.74 -20.28 21.13
CA GLN A 14 -26.77 -20.73 19.74
C GLN A 14 -26.14 -19.64 18.85
N SER A 15 -24.81 -19.68 18.72
CA SER A 15 -24.13 -19.00 17.63
C SER A 15 -24.56 -19.67 16.32
N ALA A 16 -25.21 -18.94 15.44
CA ALA A 16 -25.43 -19.36 14.07
C ALA A 16 -24.06 -19.57 13.41
N GLN A 17 -23.60 -20.82 13.34
CA GLN A 17 -22.43 -21.21 12.57
C GLN A 17 -22.76 -21.03 11.09
N PHE A 18 -22.35 -19.92 10.52
CA PHE A 18 -22.23 -19.78 9.07
C PHE A 18 -21.09 -20.69 8.60
N THR A 19 -21.42 -21.91 8.21
CA THR A 19 -20.51 -22.77 7.43
C THR A 19 -20.35 -22.16 6.04
N VAL A 20 -19.25 -21.41 5.85
CA VAL A 20 -18.77 -21.02 4.52
C VAL A 20 -18.47 -22.31 3.74
N PRO A 21 -19.02 -22.52 2.52
CA PRO A 21 -18.70 -23.69 1.73
C PRO A 21 -17.19 -23.77 1.47
N GLU A 22 -16.58 -24.90 1.83
CA GLU A 22 -15.20 -25.21 1.54
C GLU A 22 -15.06 -25.50 0.03
N ILE A 23 -14.86 -24.46 -0.77
CA ILE A 23 -14.54 -24.60 -2.19
C ILE A 23 -13.18 -23.94 -2.42
N GLY A 24 -12.13 -24.72 -2.20
CA GLY A 24 -10.75 -24.31 -2.41
C GLY A 24 -9.68 -25.31 -1.95
N ALA A 25 -10.03 -26.59 -1.78
CA ALA A 25 -9.01 -27.61 -1.54
C ALA A 25 -8.23 -27.88 -2.84
N GLY A 26 -6.92 -27.60 -2.82
CA GLY A 26 -5.96 -28.16 -3.78
C GLY A 26 -5.37 -27.16 -4.77
N VAL A 27 -4.46 -26.30 -4.30
CA VAL A 27 -3.47 -25.66 -5.19
C VAL A 27 -2.13 -26.33 -4.95
N GLY A 28 -1.50 -26.84 -6.00
CA GLY A 28 -0.14 -27.37 -5.89
C GLY A 28 0.84 -26.27 -5.51
N LEU A 29 1.84 -26.58 -4.68
CA LEU A 29 2.90 -25.64 -4.26
C LEU A 29 3.56 -24.90 -5.44
N ILE A 30 3.65 -25.56 -6.60
CA ILE A 30 4.22 -25.00 -7.83
C ILE A 30 3.41 -23.81 -8.35
N ASP A 31 2.08 -23.86 -8.27
CA ASP A 31 1.24 -22.77 -8.78
C ASP A 31 1.27 -21.57 -7.85
N GLN A 32 1.34 -21.79 -6.53
CA GLN A 32 1.54 -20.71 -5.55
C GLN A 32 2.89 -20.01 -5.74
N GLN A 33 3.96 -20.77 -5.99
CA GLN A 33 5.27 -20.20 -6.30
C GLN A 33 5.25 -19.38 -7.60
N LYS A 34 4.58 -19.86 -8.65
CA LYS A 34 4.41 -19.10 -9.90
C LYS A 34 3.60 -17.82 -9.70
N GLU A 35 2.48 -17.87 -8.99
CA GLU A 35 1.67 -16.69 -8.69
C GLU A 35 2.46 -15.65 -7.90
N ARG A 36 3.25 -16.09 -6.91
CA ARG A 36 4.16 -15.20 -6.18
C ARG A 36 5.20 -14.55 -7.08
N MET A 37 5.86 -15.33 -7.96
CA MET A 37 6.85 -14.79 -8.90
C MET A 37 6.24 -13.75 -9.85
N ILE A 38 5.02 -14.01 -10.35
CA ILE A 38 4.25 -13.06 -11.17
C ILE A 38 3.97 -11.79 -10.37
N GLY A 39 3.42 -11.91 -9.17
CA GLY A 39 3.12 -10.78 -8.30
C GLY A 39 4.35 -9.93 -7.97
N GLU A 40 5.51 -10.55 -7.69
CA GLU A 40 6.76 -9.80 -7.44
C GLU A 40 7.27 -9.07 -8.68
N LYS A 41 7.08 -9.65 -9.87
CA LYS A 41 7.43 -9.00 -11.13
C LYS A 41 6.50 -7.84 -11.45
N VAL A 42 5.20 -8.00 -11.23
CA VAL A 42 4.23 -6.89 -11.36
C VAL A 42 4.54 -5.80 -10.33
N TYR A 43 4.88 -6.16 -9.09
CA TYR A 43 5.27 -5.18 -8.05
C TYR A 43 6.44 -4.32 -8.51
N ARG A 44 7.51 -4.94 -9.02
CA ARG A 44 8.67 -4.22 -9.56
C ARG A 44 8.28 -3.32 -10.74
N GLN A 45 7.39 -3.78 -11.60
CA GLN A 45 6.91 -3.01 -12.73
C GLN A 45 6.09 -1.80 -12.27
N VAL A 46 5.16 -1.98 -11.34
CA VAL A 46 4.38 -0.91 -10.70
C VAL A 46 5.30 0.12 -10.05
N GLN A 47 6.31 -0.32 -9.29
CA GLN A 47 7.29 0.58 -8.66
C GLN A 47 8.09 1.41 -9.67
N LYS A 48 8.37 0.84 -10.85
CA LYS A 48 9.10 1.52 -11.93
C LYS A 48 8.23 2.53 -12.68
N GLN A 49 6.98 2.15 -12.90
CA GLN A 49 6.13 2.77 -13.91
C GLN A 49 5.10 3.74 -13.34
N LEU A 50 4.61 3.48 -12.14
CA LEU A 50 3.60 4.29 -11.49
C LEU A 50 4.23 5.17 -10.41
N PRO A 51 3.62 6.34 -10.11
CA PRO A 51 4.09 7.22 -9.06
C PRO A 51 3.71 6.64 -7.67
N VAL A 52 4.36 5.55 -7.27
CA VAL A 52 4.11 4.90 -5.98
C VAL A 52 4.54 5.81 -4.83
N VAL A 53 3.61 6.03 -3.89
CA VAL A 53 3.85 6.81 -2.69
C VAL A 53 4.78 6.03 -1.76
N GLN A 54 5.81 6.70 -1.26
CA GLN A 54 6.79 6.14 -0.33
C GLN A 54 6.65 6.86 1.00
N ASN A 55 5.65 6.45 1.76
CA ASN A 55 5.34 7.04 3.06
C ASN A 55 5.01 5.91 4.03
N PRO A 56 5.99 5.46 4.84
CA PRO A 56 5.80 4.30 5.71
C PRO A 56 4.62 4.43 6.66
N TRP A 57 4.31 5.64 7.14
CA TRP A 57 3.18 5.85 8.04
C TRP A 57 1.85 5.60 7.31
N MET A 58 1.66 6.22 6.15
CA MET A 58 0.45 6.05 5.32
C MET A 58 0.27 4.61 4.88
N GLU A 59 1.35 4.00 4.40
CA GLU A 59 1.38 2.59 4.00
C GLU A 59 0.95 1.68 5.16
N ASP A 60 1.50 1.88 6.36
CA ASP A 60 1.17 1.06 7.53
C ASP A 60 -0.29 1.25 7.98
N GLN A 61 -0.84 2.47 7.88
CA GLN A 61 -2.24 2.72 8.22
C GLN A 61 -3.18 1.92 7.30
N LEU A 62 -2.94 1.96 6.00
CA LEU A 62 -3.76 1.25 5.02
C LEU A 62 -3.50 -0.25 5.08
N PHE A 63 -2.24 -0.66 5.30
CA PHE A 63 -1.89 -2.07 5.46
C PHE A 63 -2.51 -2.68 6.71
N SER A 64 -2.70 -1.92 7.79
CA SER A 64 -3.41 -2.40 8.99
C SER A 64 -4.85 -2.80 8.66
N VAL A 65 -5.60 -1.93 7.97
CA VAL A 65 -6.97 -2.22 7.49
C VAL A 65 -6.97 -3.44 6.58
N PHE A 66 -6.07 -3.45 5.59
CA PHE A 66 -5.91 -4.56 4.67
C PHE A 66 -5.61 -5.89 5.40
N SER A 67 -4.72 -5.87 6.39
CA SER A 67 -4.32 -7.06 7.15
C SER A 67 -5.44 -7.60 8.04
N HIS A 68 -6.29 -6.74 8.60
CA HIS A 68 -7.48 -7.16 9.33
C HIS A 68 -8.44 -7.91 8.41
N ILE A 69 -8.70 -7.39 7.21
CA ILE A 69 -9.57 -8.04 6.21
C ILE A 69 -8.96 -9.36 5.74
N LEU A 70 -7.68 -9.33 5.39
CA LEU A 70 -6.94 -10.50 4.94
C LEU A 70 -6.93 -11.64 5.96
N SER A 71 -6.86 -11.31 7.27
CA SER A 71 -6.88 -12.30 8.36
C SER A 71 -8.16 -13.14 8.42
N GLN A 72 -9.23 -12.69 7.76
CA GLN A 72 -10.50 -13.42 7.62
C GLN A 72 -10.51 -14.37 6.41
N THR A 73 -9.37 -14.51 5.73
CA THR A 73 -9.24 -15.31 4.50
C THR A 73 -8.19 -16.41 4.66
N GLN A 74 -8.16 -17.35 3.71
CA GLN A 74 -7.13 -18.39 3.65
C GLN A 74 -5.91 -17.97 2.81
N LEU A 75 -5.84 -16.71 2.33
CA LEU A 75 -4.77 -16.26 1.47
C LEU A 75 -3.44 -16.18 2.24
N GLN A 76 -2.48 -17.03 1.88
CA GLN A 76 -1.17 -17.04 2.54
C GLN A 76 -0.22 -16.01 1.92
N GLN A 77 0.30 -15.12 2.78
CA GLN A 77 1.41 -14.17 2.53
C GLN A 77 1.35 -13.43 1.17
N PRO A 78 0.49 -12.40 1.05
CA PRO A 78 0.47 -11.54 -0.14
C PRO A 78 1.82 -10.86 -0.41
N ILE A 79 2.04 -10.44 -1.65
CA ILE A 79 3.16 -9.56 -2.00
C ILE A 79 3.12 -8.27 -1.19
N GLY A 80 1.94 -7.67 -1.05
CA GLY A 80 1.70 -6.49 -0.23
C GLY A 80 0.68 -5.53 -0.82
N LEU A 81 0.57 -4.36 -0.20
CA LEU A 81 -0.26 -3.25 -0.62
C LEU A 81 0.65 -2.09 -1.08
N VAL A 82 0.37 -1.52 -2.24
CA VAL A 82 1.01 -0.30 -2.73
C VAL A 82 -0.02 0.82 -2.86
N VAL A 83 0.43 2.06 -2.66
CA VAL A 83 -0.41 3.25 -2.82
C VAL A 83 0.14 4.06 -3.98
N VAL A 84 -0.69 4.34 -4.98
CA VAL A 84 -0.31 5.07 -6.18
C VAL A 84 -0.80 6.51 -6.08
N ASN A 85 0.09 7.46 -6.34
CA ASN A 85 -0.25 8.88 -6.40
C ASN A 85 -0.97 9.21 -7.71
N ASP A 86 -2.23 8.82 -7.78
CA ASP A 86 -3.09 9.04 -8.93
C ASP A 86 -4.44 9.63 -8.42
N PRO A 87 -4.92 10.76 -8.98
CA PRO A 87 -6.20 11.37 -8.61
C PRO A 87 -7.43 10.54 -9.00
N GLN A 88 -7.30 9.54 -9.86
CA GLN A 88 -8.42 8.68 -10.24
C GLN A 88 -8.85 7.79 -9.07
N ILE A 89 -10.16 7.53 -8.99
CA ILE A 89 -10.71 6.51 -8.09
C ILE A 89 -10.45 5.16 -8.72
N ASN A 90 -9.42 4.45 -8.25
CA ASN A 90 -9.09 3.11 -8.71
C ASN A 90 -8.42 2.27 -7.62
N ALA A 91 -8.54 0.96 -7.78
CA ALA A 91 -7.87 -0.08 -7.03
C ALA A 91 -7.71 -1.30 -7.95
N PHE A 92 -6.68 -2.10 -7.73
CA PHE A 92 -6.57 -3.39 -8.41
C PHE A 92 -5.77 -4.38 -7.57
N ALA A 93 -5.98 -5.66 -7.82
CA ALA A 93 -5.13 -6.73 -7.34
C ALA A 93 -4.60 -7.59 -8.48
N VAL A 94 -3.51 -8.31 -8.25
CA VAL A 94 -2.98 -9.29 -9.20
C VAL A 94 -2.61 -10.60 -8.49
N PRO A 95 -2.45 -11.72 -9.22
CA PRO A 95 -1.99 -12.99 -8.65
C PRO A 95 -0.71 -12.83 -7.81
N GLY A 96 -0.61 -13.64 -6.77
CA GLY A 96 0.43 -13.50 -5.73
C GLY A 96 0.06 -12.53 -4.61
N GLY A 97 -1.06 -11.82 -4.72
CA GLY A 97 -1.57 -10.93 -3.67
C GLY A 97 -0.82 -9.60 -3.62
N LEU A 98 -0.52 -9.01 -4.78
CA LEU A 98 -0.18 -7.60 -4.84
C LEU A 98 -1.47 -6.81 -5.01
N PHE A 99 -1.69 -5.82 -4.16
CA PHE A 99 -2.83 -4.92 -4.16
C PHE A 99 -2.35 -3.49 -4.36
N ALA A 100 -3.09 -2.69 -5.11
CA ALA A 100 -2.79 -1.29 -5.35
C ALA A 100 -4.04 -0.45 -5.09
N LEU A 101 -3.84 0.71 -4.47
CA LEU A 101 -4.88 1.71 -4.23
C LEU A 101 -4.43 3.07 -4.74
N ASN A 102 -5.29 3.78 -5.45
CA ASN A 102 -5.01 5.14 -5.85
C ASN A 102 -5.36 6.14 -4.74
N MET A 103 -4.58 7.22 -4.61
CA MET A 103 -4.89 8.31 -3.68
C MET A 103 -6.26 8.96 -3.96
N GLY A 104 -6.72 8.97 -5.22
CA GLY A 104 -8.04 9.43 -5.61
C GLY A 104 -9.19 8.68 -4.93
N LEU A 105 -9.02 7.37 -4.69
CA LEU A 105 -9.97 6.56 -3.92
C LEU A 105 -10.05 7.06 -2.47
N LEU A 106 -8.90 7.20 -1.81
CA LEU A 106 -8.83 7.68 -0.41
C LEU A 106 -9.40 9.09 -0.27
N ASN A 107 -9.15 9.95 -1.26
CA ASN A 107 -9.60 11.33 -1.28
C ASN A 107 -11.10 11.48 -1.55
N SER A 108 -11.73 10.45 -2.13
CA SER A 108 -13.16 10.41 -2.46
C SER A 108 -14.00 9.69 -1.41
N ALA A 109 -13.40 8.73 -0.68
CA ALA A 109 -14.07 8.02 0.39
C ALA A 109 -14.47 8.96 1.54
N ARG A 110 -15.59 8.63 2.19
CA ARG A 110 -16.18 9.39 3.30
C ARG A 110 -15.76 8.87 4.67
N ASN A 111 -15.36 7.60 4.76
CA ASN A 111 -14.89 6.96 5.98
C ASN A 111 -13.97 5.77 5.64
N MET A 112 -13.33 5.21 6.66
CA MET A 112 -12.43 4.06 6.47
C MET A 112 -13.17 2.80 6.04
N ASP A 113 -14.43 2.61 6.42
CA ASP A 113 -15.22 1.43 6.04
C ASP A 113 -15.48 1.40 4.52
N GLU A 114 -15.59 2.56 3.86
CA GLU A 114 -15.69 2.64 2.38
C GLU A 114 -14.40 2.17 1.70
N VAL A 115 -13.24 2.59 2.22
CA VAL A 115 -11.92 2.13 1.75
C VAL A 115 -11.76 0.62 2.00
N ALA A 116 -12.16 0.15 3.18
CA ALA A 116 -12.18 -1.26 3.53
C ALA A 116 -13.09 -2.07 2.59
N GLY A 117 -14.19 -1.49 2.13
CA GLY A 117 -15.07 -2.11 1.13
C GLY A 117 -14.36 -2.39 -0.18
N VAL A 118 -13.60 -1.42 -0.70
CA VAL A 118 -12.80 -1.65 -1.91
C VAL A 118 -11.69 -2.67 -1.67
N MET A 119 -10.96 -2.57 -0.55
CA MET A 119 -9.93 -3.58 -0.21
C MET A 119 -10.52 -4.99 -0.10
N ALA A 120 -11.70 -5.14 0.52
CA ALA A 120 -12.37 -6.43 0.67
C ALA A 120 -12.85 -6.99 -0.66
N HIS A 121 -13.33 -6.13 -1.56
CA HIS A 121 -13.67 -6.50 -2.95
C HIS A 121 -12.44 -7.06 -3.68
N GLU A 122 -11.32 -6.34 -3.65
CA GLU A 122 -10.07 -6.79 -4.29
C GLU A 122 -9.54 -8.11 -3.66
N ILE A 123 -9.60 -8.23 -2.33
CA ILE A 123 -9.23 -9.48 -1.64
C ILE A 123 -10.15 -10.62 -2.07
N ALA A 124 -11.45 -10.36 -2.27
CA ALA A 124 -12.37 -11.36 -2.81
C ALA A 124 -11.97 -11.80 -4.23
N HIS A 125 -11.54 -10.89 -5.11
CA HIS A 125 -11.04 -11.28 -6.43
C HIS A 125 -9.85 -12.25 -6.37
N VAL A 126 -8.89 -11.98 -5.47
CA VAL A 126 -7.69 -12.82 -5.33
C VAL A 126 -8.02 -14.16 -4.66
N THR A 127 -8.77 -14.15 -3.56
CA THR A 127 -9.14 -15.36 -2.82
C THR A 127 -10.03 -16.29 -3.66
N GLN A 128 -10.93 -15.72 -4.46
CA GLN A 128 -11.74 -16.45 -5.43
C GLN A 128 -11.00 -16.75 -6.74
N ARG A 129 -9.71 -16.41 -6.85
CA ARG A 129 -8.85 -16.66 -8.01
C ARG A 129 -9.49 -16.25 -9.34
N HIS A 130 -10.19 -15.11 -9.37
CA HIS A 130 -10.91 -14.67 -10.57
C HIS A 130 -9.97 -14.52 -11.78
N TYR A 131 -8.72 -14.08 -11.57
CA TYR A 131 -7.66 -14.08 -12.59
C TYR A 131 -7.25 -15.48 -13.03
N SER A 132 -6.92 -16.38 -12.09
CA SER A 132 -6.42 -17.71 -12.44
C SER A 132 -7.49 -18.63 -13.04
N ARG A 133 -8.78 -18.36 -12.78
CA ARG A 133 -9.93 -19.05 -13.40
C ARG A 133 -10.23 -18.55 -14.82
N SER A 134 -9.76 -17.35 -15.19
CA SER A 134 -9.89 -16.82 -16.55
C SER A 134 -8.84 -17.46 -17.46
N GLN A 135 -9.25 -18.45 -18.27
CA GLN A 135 -8.36 -19.23 -19.15
C GLN A 135 -7.64 -18.39 -20.22
N GLU A 136 -8.14 -17.20 -20.54
CA GLU A 136 -7.50 -16.26 -21.49
C GLU A 136 -6.59 -15.24 -20.79
N ALA A 137 -6.92 -14.78 -19.58
CA ALA A 137 -6.11 -13.81 -18.84
C ALA A 137 -4.84 -14.42 -18.22
N PHE A 138 -4.84 -15.72 -17.91
CA PHE A 138 -3.69 -16.40 -17.28
C PHE A 138 -2.57 -16.80 -18.25
N LYS A 139 -2.65 -16.45 -19.55
CA LYS A 139 -1.59 -16.74 -20.55
C LYS A 139 -0.29 -15.94 -20.35
N GLY A 140 -0.04 -15.40 -19.15
CA GLY A 140 1.13 -14.61 -18.78
C GLY A 140 1.17 -13.23 -19.47
N GLN A 141 1.06 -13.20 -20.79
CA GLN A 141 1.08 -12.01 -21.65
C GLN A 141 0.06 -10.93 -21.21
N GLY A 142 -1.10 -11.29 -20.65
CA GLY A 142 -2.12 -10.36 -20.17
C GLY A 142 -1.72 -9.54 -18.92
N LEU A 143 -0.87 -10.09 -18.04
CA LEU A 143 -0.49 -9.42 -16.79
C LEU A 143 0.60 -8.35 -16.98
N LEU A 144 1.50 -8.53 -17.95
CA LEU A 144 2.43 -7.47 -18.36
C LEU A 144 1.75 -6.44 -19.27
N ALA A 145 0.74 -6.86 -20.04
CA ALA A 145 -0.13 -5.94 -20.76
C ALA A 145 -0.85 -5.00 -19.78
N LEU A 146 -1.39 -5.51 -18.65
CA LEU A 146 -2.01 -4.69 -17.60
C LEU A 146 -1.05 -3.58 -17.09
N ALA A 147 0.20 -3.92 -16.80
CA ALA A 147 1.19 -2.92 -16.36
C ALA A 147 1.56 -1.92 -17.47
N GLY A 148 1.66 -2.37 -18.73
CA GLY A 148 1.87 -1.49 -19.89
C GLY A 148 0.68 -0.56 -20.19
N ILE A 149 -0.54 -1.03 -19.97
CA ILE A 149 -1.79 -0.29 -20.18
C ILE A 149 -1.98 0.80 -19.12
N LEU A 150 -1.72 0.49 -17.85
CA LEU A 150 -1.79 1.47 -16.75
C LEU A 150 -0.82 2.65 -16.98
N VAL A 151 0.33 2.40 -17.62
CA VAL A 151 1.24 3.48 -18.05
C VAL A 151 0.71 4.25 -19.25
N GLY A 152 0.15 3.54 -20.24
CA GLY A 152 -0.45 4.16 -21.41
C GLY A 152 -1.55 5.17 -21.06
N ALA A 153 -2.43 4.82 -20.12
CA ALA A 153 -3.50 5.68 -19.62
C ALA A 153 -2.96 6.90 -18.84
N LEU A 154 -1.95 6.69 -17.98
CA LEU A 154 -1.31 7.77 -17.22
C LEU A 154 -0.54 8.77 -18.11
N VAL A 155 0.08 8.29 -19.19
CA VAL A 155 0.77 9.14 -20.17
C VAL A 155 -0.23 9.85 -21.09
N ALA A 156 -1.28 9.17 -21.55
CA ALA A 156 -2.31 9.75 -22.40
C ALA A 156 -3.13 10.85 -21.71
N SER A 157 -3.38 10.71 -20.40
CA SER A 157 -4.05 11.75 -19.60
C SER A 157 -3.19 13.01 -19.37
N GLN A 158 -1.90 12.98 -19.71
CA GLN A 158 -0.97 14.11 -19.57
C GLN A 158 -0.42 14.62 -20.91
N ALA A 159 -0.75 13.99 -22.03
CA ALA A 159 -0.24 14.35 -23.34
C ALA A 159 -1.13 15.38 -24.03
N ASP A 160 -0.67 16.63 -24.09
CA ASP A 160 -1.17 17.64 -25.02
C ASP A 160 -0.59 17.36 -26.42
N GLY A 161 -1.41 16.91 -27.38
CA GLY A 161 -1.18 17.27 -28.79
C GLY A 161 -0.80 16.19 -29.82
N ASP A 162 -0.72 14.89 -29.53
CA ASP A 162 -0.60 13.86 -30.60
C ASP A 162 -1.74 12.85 -30.57
N ALA A 163 -2.87 13.25 -31.17
CA ALA A 163 -4.10 12.47 -31.20
C ALA A 163 -3.95 11.13 -31.94
N GLY A 164 -3.03 11.00 -32.90
CA GLY A 164 -2.87 9.77 -33.70
C GLY A 164 -2.22 8.62 -32.91
N ALA A 165 -1.13 8.92 -32.20
CA ALA A 165 -0.47 7.95 -31.32
C ALA A 165 -1.33 7.60 -30.09
N ALA A 166 -2.04 8.60 -29.53
CA ALA A 166 -2.96 8.40 -28.42
C ALA A 166 -4.16 7.52 -28.79
N VAL A 167 -4.71 7.67 -30.00
CA VAL A 167 -5.85 6.85 -30.47
C VAL A 167 -5.45 5.40 -30.74
N MET A 168 -4.26 5.15 -31.32
CA MET A 168 -3.79 3.76 -31.54
C MET A 168 -3.40 3.07 -30.23
N MET A 169 -2.73 3.78 -29.31
CA MET A 169 -2.45 3.23 -27.98
C MET A 169 -3.74 3.02 -27.18
N GLY A 170 -4.70 3.95 -27.27
CA GLY A 170 -6.01 3.85 -26.64
C GLY A 170 -6.85 2.69 -27.17
N SER A 171 -6.82 2.39 -28.47
CA SER A 171 -7.57 1.27 -29.05
C SER A 171 -6.95 -0.10 -28.68
N GLN A 172 -5.62 -0.20 -28.69
CA GLN A 172 -4.93 -1.41 -28.23
C GLN A 172 -5.11 -1.63 -26.72
N ALA A 173 -5.07 -0.55 -25.93
CA ALA A 173 -5.36 -0.59 -24.51
C ALA A 173 -6.81 -1.03 -24.25
N ALA A 174 -7.79 -0.45 -24.94
CA ALA A 174 -9.21 -0.81 -24.81
C ALA A 174 -9.50 -2.28 -25.16
N LEU A 175 -8.82 -2.83 -26.18
CA LEU A 175 -8.98 -4.25 -26.56
C LEU A 175 -8.37 -5.20 -25.53
N MET A 176 -7.24 -4.83 -24.92
CA MET A 176 -6.62 -5.62 -23.85
C MET A 176 -7.36 -5.45 -22.53
N ASP A 177 -7.94 -4.28 -22.29
CA ASP A 177 -8.76 -3.94 -21.13
C ASP A 177 -10.06 -4.77 -21.10
N GLN A 178 -10.73 -4.91 -22.25
CA GLN A 178 -11.91 -5.79 -22.36
C GLN A 178 -11.59 -7.26 -22.01
N GLN A 179 -10.35 -7.72 -22.25
CA GLN A 179 -9.89 -9.07 -21.89
C GLN A 179 -9.54 -9.20 -20.40
N LEU A 180 -9.27 -8.09 -19.71
CA LEU A 180 -8.90 -8.06 -18.29
C LEU A 180 -10.08 -7.72 -17.38
N SER A 181 -11.20 -7.26 -17.97
CA SER A 181 -12.46 -7.02 -17.27
C SER A 181 -13.03 -8.30 -16.66
N TYR A 182 -13.54 -8.18 -15.43
CA TYR A 182 -14.22 -9.30 -14.78
C TYR A 182 -15.63 -9.49 -15.32
N SER A 183 -16.03 -10.75 -15.44
CA SER A 183 -17.42 -11.07 -15.78
C SER A 183 -18.38 -10.59 -14.69
N ARG A 184 -19.63 -10.30 -15.07
CA ARG A 184 -20.68 -9.89 -14.11
C ARG A 184 -20.90 -10.89 -12.97
N ASN A 185 -20.62 -12.17 -13.20
CA ASN A 185 -20.72 -13.20 -12.16
C ASN A 185 -19.57 -13.08 -11.16
N GLN A 186 -18.35 -12.82 -11.63
CA GLN A 186 -17.17 -12.61 -10.77
C GLN A 186 -17.32 -11.36 -9.92
N GLU A 187 -17.83 -10.26 -10.49
CA GLU A 187 -18.13 -9.03 -9.73
C GLU A 187 -19.16 -9.29 -8.63
N ARG A 188 -20.27 -9.97 -8.95
CA ARG A 188 -21.30 -10.34 -7.94
C ARG A 188 -20.75 -11.27 -6.86
N GLU A 189 -19.88 -12.20 -7.23
CA GLU A 189 -19.20 -13.08 -6.28
C GLU A 189 -18.28 -12.29 -5.35
N ALA A 190 -17.48 -11.37 -5.90
CA ALA A 190 -16.58 -10.50 -5.17
C ALA A 190 -17.31 -9.53 -4.23
N ASP A 191 -18.38 -8.88 -4.69
CA ASP A 191 -19.23 -8.00 -3.86
C ASP A 191 -19.75 -8.78 -2.63
N ARG A 192 -20.31 -9.98 -2.85
CA ARG A 192 -20.90 -10.80 -1.79
C ARG A 192 -19.86 -11.28 -0.79
N ILE A 193 -18.73 -11.80 -1.25
CA ILE A 193 -17.68 -12.34 -0.39
C ILE A 193 -16.91 -11.23 0.31
N GLY A 194 -16.65 -10.12 -0.40
CA GLY A 194 -16.03 -8.93 0.18
C GLY A 194 -16.85 -8.36 1.34
N MET A 195 -18.18 -8.28 1.21
CA MET A 195 -19.05 -7.89 2.34
C MET A 195 -18.94 -8.83 3.54
N GLN A 196 -18.78 -10.14 3.32
CA GLN A 196 -18.57 -11.10 4.40
C GLN A 196 -17.23 -10.86 5.09
N TYR A 197 -16.15 -10.61 4.34
CA TYR A 197 -14.85 -10.25 4.90
C TYR A 197 -14.90 -8.94 5.69
N MET A 198 -15.60 -7.91 5.18
CA MET A 198 -15.81 -6.67 5.90
C MET A 198 -16.48 -6.92 7.25
N TYR A 199 -17.60 -7.65 7.24
CA TYR A 199 -18.36 -7.95 8.45
C TYR A 199 -17.52 -8.72 9.48
N ALA A 200 -16.84 -9.79 9.03
CA ALA A 200 -15.98 -10.60 9.88
C ALA A 200 -14.82 -9.80 10.50
N SER A 201 -14.39 -8.74 9.82
CA SER A 201 -13.33 -7.83 10.28
C SER A 201 -13.85 -6.65 11.10
N GLY A 202 -15.15 -6.55 11.33
CA GLY A 202 -15.78 -5.47 12.09
C GLY A 202 -16.00 -4.17 11.31
N TYR A 203 -15.88 -4.19 9.98
CA TYR A 203 -16.23 -3.05 9.11
C TYR A 203 -17.69 -3.12 8.68
N ASN A 204 -18.32 -1.97 8.45
CA ASN A 204 -19.71 -1.90 8.03
C ASN A 204 -19.91 -2.33 6.57
N PRO A 205 -20.60 -3.46 6.27
CA PRO A 205 -20.80 -3.93 4.89
C PRO A 205 -21.60 -2.96 4.02
N GLN A 206 -22.45 -2.11 4.65
CA GLN A 206 -23.18 -1.05 3.94
C GLN A 206 -22.22 -0.06 3.27
N SER A 207 -21.03 0.15 3.83
CA SER A 207 -20.06 1.09 3.28
C SER A 207 -19.54 0.69 1.89
N MET A 208 -19.57 -0.59 1.52
CA MET A 208 -19.25 -1.00 0.13
C MET A 208 -20.29 -0.45 -0.85
N ALA A 209 -21.58 -0.60 -0.53
CA ALA A 209 -22.67 -0.08 -1.37
C ALA A 209 -22.71 1.45 -1.40
N ASP A 210 -22.33 2.08 -0.29
CA ASP A 210 -22.21 3.52 -0.15
C ASP A 210 -21.04 4.05 -1.01
N PHE A 211 -19.92 3.34 -1.09
CA PHE A 211 -18.81 3.71 -1.96
C PHE A 211 -19.14 3.54 -3.44
N PHE A 212 -19.95 2.54 -3.82
CA PHE A 212 -20.48 2.44 -5.20
C PHE A 212 -21.25 3.70 -5.60
N GLU A 213 -22.00 4.31 -4.69
CA GLU A 213 -22.67 5.59 -4.95
C GLU A 213 -21.68 6.74 -5.12
N VAL A 214 -20.60 6.78 -4.33
CA VAL A 214 -19.51 7.77 -4.49
C VAL A 214 -18.91 7.65 -5.90
N MET A 215 -18.60 6.43 -6.35
CA MET A 215 -18.07 6.17 -7.69
C MET A 215 -19.05 6.51 -8.81
N HIS A 216 -20.34 6.20 -8.64
CA HIS A 216 -21.37 6.55 -9.61
C HIS A 216 -21.48 8.08 -9.78
N ARG A 217 -21.42 8.83 -8.68
CA ARG A 217 -21.49 10.30 -8.69
C ARG A 217 -20.25 10.95 -9.29
N SER A 218 -19.05 10.45 -9.02
CA SER A 218 -17.82 11.01 -9.60
C SER A 218 -17.78 10.85 -11.12
N THR A 219 -18.30 9.72 -11.63
CA THR A 219 -18.39 9.41 -13.06
C THR A 219 -19.43 10.28 -13.78
N SER A 220 -20.52 10.66 -13.11
CA SER A 220 -21.56 11.53 -13.71
C SER A 220 -21.13 12.99 -13.93
N ARG A 221 -19.99 13.43 -13.36
CA ARG A 221 -19.50 14.82 -13.45
C ARG A 221 -18.35 15.03 -14.46
N LEU A 222 -17.76 13.96 -14.97
CA LEU A 222 -16.61 13.99 -15.87
C LEU A 222 -16.90 13.07 -17.07
N SER A 223 -16.75 13.57 -18.30
CA SER A 223 -17.01 12.80 -19.54
C SER A 223 -15.99 11.67 -19.82
N PHE A 224 -15.08 11.42 -18.88
CA PHE A 224 -14.11 10.32 -18.89
C PHE A 224 -14.50 9.32 -17.79
N LEU A 225 -14.79 8.07 -18.18
CA LEU A 225 -15.01 6.97 -17.25
C LEU A 225 -13.70 6.69 -16.50
N PRO A 226 -13.69 6.59 -15.15
CA PRO A 226 -12.48 6.20 -14.41
C PRO A 226 -11.98 4.80 -14.80
N ASP A 227 -10.66 4.57 -14.75
CA ASP A 227 -10.03 3.29 -15.09
C ASP A 227 -10.60 2.09 -14.30
N PHE A 228 -11.15 2.32 -13.10
CA PHE A 228 -11.84 1.29 -12.31
C PHE A 228 -13.06 0.69 -13.03
N TRP A 229 -13.78 1.46 -13.84
CA TRP A 229 -14.99 1.01 -14.54
C TRP A 229 -14.72 0.07 -15.70
N PHE A 230 -13.52 0.19 -16.24
CA PHE A 230 -13.04 -0.62 -17.34
C PHE A 230 -12.72 -2.06 -16.88
N THR A 231 -12.19 -2.21 -15.66
CA THR A 231 -11.95 -3.52 -15.05
C THR A 231 -13.12 -4.04 -14.19
N HIS A 232 -13.86 -3.16 -13.51
CA HIS A 232 -14.99 -3.46 -12.61
C HIS A 232 -16.25 -2.66 -12.98
N PRO A 233 -17.03 -3.07 -13.99
CA PRO A 233 -18.21 -2.32 -14.42
C PRO A 233 -19.27 -2.27 -13.31
N LEU A 234 -19.54 -1.07 -12.79
CA LEU A 234 -20.54 -0.85 -11.73
C LEU A 234 -21.94 -0.61 -12.33
N THR A 235 -22.81 -1.61 -12.26
CA THR A 235 -24.20 -1.46 -12.72
C THR A 235 -25.12 -0.98 -11.61
N THR A 236 -26.24 -0.34 -11.97
CA THR A 236 -27.33 -0.01 -11.02
C THR A 236 -27.87 -1.27 -10.32
N GLU A 237 -27.86 -2.40 -11.03
CA GLU A 237 -28.13 -3.74 -10.50
C GLU A 237 -27.17 -4.08 -9.34
N ARG A 238 -25.84 -4.00 -9.55
CA ARG A 238 -24.84 -4.29 -8.51
C ARG A 238 -25.00 -3.40 -7.29
N MET A 239 -25.21 -2.10 -7.49
CA MET A 239 -25.45 -1.18 -6.37
C MET A 239 -26.71 -1.55 -5.58
N SER A 240 -27.79 -1.92 -6.26
CA SER A 240 -29.06 -2.31 -5.62
C SER A 240 -28.91 -3.63 -4.86
N GLU A 241 -28.24 -4.60 -5.47
CA GLU A 241 -27.90 -5.91 -4.90
C GLU A 241 -26.99 -5.78 -3.67
N ALA A 242 -25.97 -4.93 -3.74
CA ALA A 242 -25.08 -4.62 -2.62
C ALA A 242 -25.86 -4.04 -1.42
N ARG A 243 -26.75 -3.07 -1.66
CA ARG A 243 -27.63 -2.50 -0.61
C ARG A 243 -28.56 -3.55 -0.01
N LEU A 244 -29.17 -4.39 -0.85
CA LEU A 244 -30.07 -5.44 -0.39
C LEU A 244 -29.35 -6.43 0.53
N ARG A 245 -28.14 -6.87 0.14
CA ARG A 245 -27.32 -7.77 0.96
C ARG A 245 -26.87 -7.12 2.26
N ALA A 246 -26.36 -5.90 2.21
CA ALA A 246 -25.93 -5.19 3.42
C ALA A 246 -27.09 -5.06 4.43
N ASN A 247 -28.32 -4.83 3.97
CA ASN A 247 -29.51 -4.78 4.82
C ASN A 247 -29.88 -6.13 5.47
N GLN A 248 -29.45 -7.25 4.88
CA GLN A 248 -29.65 -8.60 5.42
C GLN A 248 -28.56 -9.02 6.41
N MET A 249 -27.45 -8.28 6.46
CA MET A 249 -26.35 -8.56 7.39
C MET A 249 -26.58 -7.88 8.75
N PRO A 250 -26.00 -8.42 9.84
CA PRO A 250 -26.08 -7.77 11.14
C PRO A 250 -25.49 -6.36 11.09
N LYS A 251 -26.19 -5.39 11.68
CA LYS A 251 -25.79 -3.99 11.63
C LYS A 251 -24.51 -3.76 12.42
N VAL A 252 -23.48 -3.29 11.73
CA VAL A 252 -22.29 -2.71 12.34
C VAL A 252 -22.50 -1.20 12.41
N LYS A 253 -22.29 -0.59 13.58
CA LYS A 253 -22.42 0.87 13.71
C LYS A 253 -21.33 1.53 12.86
N PRO A 254 -21.68 2.35 11.85
CA PRO A 254 -20.66 3.04 11.06
C PRO A 254 -19.88 4.01 11.93
N LYS A 255 -18.57 4.08 11.74
CA LYS A 255 -17.75 5.19 12.24
C LYS A 255 -17.93 6.39 11.30
N LEU A 256 -19.04 7.11 11.48
CA LEU A 256 -19.37 8.29 10.66
C LEU A 256 -18.40 9.47 10.89
N ILE A 257 -17.77 9.54 12.06
CA ILE A 257 -16.68 10.47 12.37
C ILE A 257 -15.49 9.62 12.81
N ASP A 258 -14.55 9.44 11.89
CA ASP A 258 -13.29 8.77 12.16
C ASP A 258 -12.16 9.78 12.03
N GLN A 259 -11.70 10.30 13.17
CA GLN A 259 -10.61 11.27 13.22
C GLN A 259 -9.33 10.71 12.56
N ASN A 260 -9.08 9.40 12.65
CA ASN A 260 -7.92 8.79 12.01
C ASN A 260 -8.08 8.79 10.48
N PHE A 261 -9.27 8.50 9.97
CA PHE A 261 -9.54 8.60 8.54
C PHE A 261 -9.39 10.05 8.04
N GLU A 262 -9.84 11.05 8.79
CA GLU A 262 -9.64 12.46 8.42
C GLU A 262 -8.16 12.81 8.30
N ILE A 263 -7.32 12.36 9.24
CA ILE A 263 -5.86 12.55 9.18
C ILE A 263 -5.31 11.89 7.91
N ILE A 264 -5.67 10.64 7.64
CA ILE A 264 -5.25 9.89 6.45
C ILE A 264 -5.67 10.61 5.16
N ARG A 265 -6.93 11.05 5.08
CA ARG A 265 -7.50 11.71 3.91
C ARG A 265 -6.82 13.05 3.62
N TRP A 266 -6.67 13.91 4.63
CA TRP A 266 -6.03 15.21 4.43
C TRP A 266 -4.52 15.08 4.21
N TYR A 267 -3.85 14.15 4.88
CA TYR A 267 -2.45 13.89 4.60
C TYR A 267 -2.24 13.29 3.21
N SER A 268 -3.13 12.39 2.76
CA SER A 268 -3.18 11.88 1.38
C SER A 268 -3.27 13.03 0.37
N LYS A 269 -4.20 13.98 0.56
CA LYS A 269 -4.33 15.16 -0.30
C LYS A 269 -3.07 16.01 -0.36
N VAL A 270 -2.34 16.14 0.75
CA VAL A 270 -1.04 16.84 0.79
C VAL A 270 0.02 16.05 0.02
N LEU A 271 0.17 14.75 0.30
CA LEU A 271 1.12 13.87 -0.42
C LEU A 271 0.87 13.83 -1.92
N SER A 272 -0.40 13.88 -2.34
CA SER A 272 -0.82 13.84 -3.73
C SER A 272 -0.89 15.21 -4.41
N ARG A 273 -0.58 16.31 -3.69
CA ARG A 273 -0.73 17.70 -4.17
C ARG A 273 -2.15 18.03 -4.68
N GLN A 274 -3.18 17.46 -4.05
CA GLN A 274 -4.60 17.65 -4.37
C GLN A 274 -5.30 18.55 -3.35
N THR A 275 -4.57 19.50 -2.77
CA THR A 275 -5.11 20.51 -1.87
C THR A 275 -4.30 21.80 -1.99
N THR A 276 -4.89 22.92 -1.57
CA THR A 276 -4.24 24.22 -1.54
C THR A 276 -3.98 24.66 -0.11
N GLU A 277 -3.00 25.54 0.07
CA GLU A 277 -2.73 26.17 1.37
C GLU A 277 -3.99 26.80 1.97
N GLN A 278 -4.77 27.53 1.17
CA GLN A 278 -6.00 28.18 1.63
C GLN A 278 -7.02 27.17 2.20
N GLN A 279 -7.21 26.02 1.54
CA GLN A 279 -8.10 24.98 2.05
C GLN A 279 -7.63 24.43 3.40
N LEU A 280 -6.33 24.20 3.53
CA LEU A 280 -5.72 23.69 4.75
C LEU A 280 -5.75 24.73 5.88
N GLN A 281 -5.54 26.02 5.58
CA GLN A 281 -5.66 27.11 6.55
C GLN A 281 -7.09 27.24 7.08
N ILE A 282 -8.11 27.17 6.21
CA ILE A 282 -9.52 27.18 6.62
C ILE A 282 -9.80 26.01 7.57
N LEU A 283 -9.37 24.80 7.19
CA LEU A 283 -9.59 23.60 8.00
C LEU A 283 -8.86 23.66 9.34
N ALA A 284 -7.59 24.09 9.35
CA ALA A 284 -6.81 24.27 10.56
C ALA A 284 -7.41 25.35 11.48
N GLY A 285 -7.96 26.42 10.89
CA GLY A 285 -8.66 27.51 11.57
C GLY A 285 -9.96 27.08 12.25
N GLN A 286 -10.58 25.99 11.81
CA GLN A 286 -11.72 25.35 12.49
C GLN A 286 -11.29 24.49 13.69
N ASN A 287 -10.04 24.63 14.15
CA ASN A 287 -9.43 23.81 15.21
C ASN A 287 -9.49 22.30 14.89
N SER A 288 -9.32 21.94 13.61
CA SER A 288 -9.25 20.54 13.18
C SER A 288 -7.83 20.01 13.36
N PHE A 289 -7.68 18.98 14.19
CA PHE A 289 -6.39 18.30 14.38
C PHE A 289 -5.82 17.76 13.05
N ALA A 290 -6.67 17.12 12.23
CA ALA A 290 -6.29 16.64 10.91
C ALA A 290 -5.85 17.77 9.99
N GLY A 291 -6.55 18.92 10.04
CA GLY A 291 -6.20 20.09 9.26
C GLY A 291 -4.89 20.74 9.67
N GLN A 292 -4.61 20.84 10.97
CA GLN A 292 -3.36 21.39 11.49
C GLN A 292 -2.17 20.48 11.17
N LEU A 293 -2.34 19.15 11.28
CA LEU A 293 -1.33 18.18 10.84
C LEU A 293 -1.08 18.28 9.33
N ALA A 294 -2.14 18.35 8.51
CA ALA A 294 -2.03 18.45 7.06
C ALA A 294 -1.38 19.77 6.62
N LEU A 295 -1.71 20.89 7.29
CA LEU A 295 -1.08 22.18 7.04
C LEU A 295 0.42 22.16 7.39
N SER A 296 0.80 21.54 8.51
CA SER A 296 2.21 21.34 8.87
C SER A 296 2.94 20.49 7.82
N ALA A 297 2.33 19.39 7.39
CA ALA A 297 2.87 18.53 6.33
C ALA A 297 3.01 19.28 4.99
N TYR A 298 2.07 20.17 4.67
CA TYR A 298 2.11 20.99 3.46
C TYR A 298 3.31 21.94 3.48
N TYR A 299 3.53 22.67 4.58
CA TYR A 299 4.71 23.55 4.71
C TYR A 299 6.02 22.77 4.70
N LEU A 300 6.07 21.58 5.31
CA LEU A 300 7.23 20.68 5.23
C LEU A 300 7.56 20.27 3.79
N GLN A 301 6.56 20.00 2.94
CA GLN A 301 6.81 19.69 1.53
C GLN A 301 7.42 20.86 0.74
N GLN A 302 7.19 22.09 1.19
CA GLN A 302 7.75 23.29 0.58
C GLN A 302 9.12 23.67 1.16
N GLY A 303 9.59 22.98 2.21
CA GLY A 303 10.79 23.36 2.95
C GLY A 303 10.60 24.63 3.77
N ASP A 304 9.39 24.92 4.22
CA ASP A 304 9.08 26.05 5.11
C ASP A 304 8.96 25.54 6.55
N GLU A 305 10.10 25.38 7.22
CA GLU A 305 10.12 24.79 8.57
C GLU A 305 9.50 25.70 9.64
N ASP A 306 9.44 27.02 9.40
CA ASP A 306 8.88 27.98 10.34
C ASP A 306 7.36 27.90 10.37
N ASN A 307 6.71 27.98 9.20
CA ASN A 307 5.26 27.82 9.12
C ASN A 307 4.83 26.37 9.45
N ALA A 308 5.64 25.38 9.11
CA ALA A 308 5.41 24.00 9.53
C ALA A 308 5.39 23.86 11.06
N GLN A 309 6.31 24.51 11.77
CA GLN A 309 6.36 24.51 13.24
C GLN A 309 5.14 25.20 13.84
N LEU A 310 4.75 26.38 13.31
CA LEU A 310 3.57 27.10 13.78
C LEU A 310 2.30 26.25 13.66
N ALA A 311 2.08 25.59 12.52
CA ALA A 311 0.94 24.70 12.33
C ALA A 311 1.01 23.46 13.26
N LEU A 312 2.20 22.88 13.43
CA LEU A 312 2.41 21.72 14.30
C LEU A 312 2.15 22.03 15.76
N ASP A 313 2.53 23.22 16.22
CA ASP A 313 2.31 23.65 17.60
C ASP A 313 0.83 23.87 17.91
N GLN A 314 0.01 24.27 16.92
CA GLN A 314 -1.44 24.24 17.08
C GLN A 314 -1.94 22.79 17.22
N ALA A 315 -1.46 21.86 16.39
CA ALA A 315 -1.83 20.45 16.49
C ALA A 315 -1.53 19.85 17.87
N LYS A 316 -0.38 20.20 18.46
CA LYS A 316 -0.01 19.73 19.81
C LYS A 316 -0.95 20.18 20.93
N LYS A 317 -1.66 21.32 20.77
CA LYS A 317 -2.63 21.80 21.78
C LYS A 317 -3.81 20.87 21.98
N HIS A 318 -4.07 19.96 21.03
CA HIS A 318 -5.06 18.91 21.19
C HIS A 318 -4.68 17.85 22.25
N ASN A 319 -3.44 17.87 22.77
CA ASN A 319 -2.93 16.92 23.77
C ASN A 319 -3.08 15.44 23.35
N GLN A 320 -3.01 15.17 22.04
CA GLN A 320 -3.08 13.83 21.48
C GLN A 320 -1.68 13.25 21.28
N ILE A 321 -1.51 11.97 21.60
CA ILE A 321 -0.29 11.21 21.28
C ILE A 321 -0.47 10.65 19.88
N HIS A 322 0.27 11.18 18.90
CA HIS A 322 0.18 10.74 17.51
C HIS A 322 1.56 10.67 16.83
N PRO A 323 1.93 9.58 16.13
CA PRO A 323 3.24 9.43 15.50
C PRO A 323 3.61 10.56 14.54
N LEU A 324 2.64 11.09 13.77
CA LEU A 324 2.90 12.21 12.85
C LEU A 324 3.40 13.48 13.57
N LEU A 325 3.00 13.73 14.82
CA LEU A 325 3.52 14.88 15.57
C LEU A 325 5.04 14.77 15.77
N VAL A 326 5.51 13.56 16.09
CA VAL A 326 6.94 13.28 16.27
C VAL A 326 7.66 13.30 14.93
N LEU A 327 7.10 12.65 13.90
CA LEU A 327 7.69 12.61 12.56
C LEU A 327 7.87 14.02 11.99
N PHE A 328 6.83 14.85 12.03
CA PHE A 328 6.88 16.21 11.51
C PHE A 328 7.80 17.10 12.36
N GLN A 329 7.78 16.97 13.69
CA GLN A 329 8.72 17.71 14.54
C GLN A 329 10.18 17.37 14.21
N THR A 330 10.46 16.09 13.98
CA THR A 330 11.78 15.63 13.59
C THR A 330 12.16 16.14 12.21
N ASP A 331 11.25 16.14 11.24
CA ASP A 331 11.49 16.69 9.89
C ASP A 331 11.78 18.20 9.92
N ILE A 332 11.04 18.97 10.73
CA ILE A 332 11.33 20.40 10.95
C ILE A 332 12.74 20.59 11.49
N TYR A 333 13.15 19.82 12.50
CA TYR A 333 14.51 19.91 13.04
C TYR A 333 15.57 19.49 12.01
N LEU A 334 15.29 18.46 11.20
CA LEU A 334 16.20 18.03 10.13
C LEU A 334 16.34 19.08 9.02
N GLY A 335 15.26 19.76 8.64
CA GLY A 335 15.26 20.86 7.68
C GLY A 335 16.11 22.05 8.16
N LYS A 336 16.02 22.36 9.46
CA LYS A 336 16.87 23.37 10.13
C LYS A 336 18.29 22.89 10.46
N ASN A 337 18.69 21.68 10.04
CA ASN A 337 19.98 21.06 10.36
C ASN A 337 20.26 20.91 11.87
N GLN A 338 19.20 20.81 12.69
CA GLN A 338 19.26 20.64 14.15
C GLN A 338 19.22 19.15 14.52
N LEU A 339 20.34 18.45 14.33
CA LEU A 339 20.39 16.99 14.49
C LEU A 339 20.13 16.49 15.92
N GLU A 340 20.66 17.19 16.93
CA GLU A 340 20.47 16.81 18.34
C GLU A 340 19.00 16.93 18.80
N PRO A 341 18.29 18.05 18.56
CA PRO A 341 16.83 18.10 18.74
C PRO A 341 16.07 17.03 17.96
N ALA A 342 16.43 16.79 16.68
CA ALA A 342 15.81 15.75 15.85
C ALA A 342 15.93 14.35 16.48
N LEU A 343 17.11 14.01 16.99
CA LEU A 343 17.38 12.75 17.68
C LEU A 343 16.54 12.61 18.94
N ARG A 344 16.53 13.64 19.80
CA ARG A 344 15.74 13.63 21.04
C ARG A 344 14.25 13.46 20.78
N SER A 345 13.73 14.11 19.73
CA SER A 345 12.32 14.02 19.32
C SER A 345 11.91 12.58 18.98
N VAL A 346 12.68 11.89 18.12
CA VAL A 346 12.24 10.59 17.57
C VAL A 346 12.67 9.38 18.41
N ARG A 347 13.83 9.44 19.09
CA ARG A 347 14.42 8.27 19.77
C ARG A 347 13.48 7.66 20.81
N SER A 348 12.85 8.50 21.63
CA SER A 348 11.93 8.03 22.67
C SER A 348 10.70 7.36 22.05
N ALA A 349 10.09 7.99 21.05
CA ALA A 349 8.91 7.46 20.38
C ALA A 349 9.19 6.13 19.67
N ALA A 350 10.33 6.00 18.97
CA ALA A 350 10.74 4.76 18.32
C ALA A 350 11.06 3.63 19.33
N SER A 351 11.50 3.99 20.54
CA SER A 351 11.74 3.01 21.62
C SER A 351 10.45 2.53 22.27
N ILE A 352 9.45 3.40 22.38
CA ILE A 352 8.12 3.07 22.93
C ILE A 352 7.27 2.28 21.93
N MET A 353 7.41 2.58 20.63
CA MET A 353 6.72 1.90 19.52
C MET A 353 7.72 1.23 18.57
N PRO A 354 8.40 0.16 19.00
CA PRO A 354 9.45 -0.52 18.21
C PRO A 354 8.94 -1.14 16.91
N GLU A 355 7.65 -1.44 16.81
CA GLU A 355 6.97 -1.96 15.62
C GLU A 355 6.58 -0.86 14.62
N ASN A 356 6.57 0.41 15.03
CA ASN A 356 6.21 1.52 14.14
C ASN A 356 7.34 1.79 13.14
N ARG A 357 7.14 1.34 11.89
CA ARG A 357 8.12 1.43 10.81
C ARG A 357 8.52 2.86 10.50
N ALA A 358 7.54 3.77 10.44
CA ALA A 358 7.79 5.18 10.11
C ALA A 358 8.70 5.88 11.13
N LEU A 359 8.44 5.69 12.43
CA LEU A 359 9.26 6.27 13.51
C LEU A 359 10.68 5.68 13.49
N ASN A 360 10.81 4.38 13.30
CA ASN A 360 12.10 3.71 13.25
C ASN A 360 12.91 4.09 12.01
N TYR A 361 12.28 4.28 10.86
CA TYR A 361 12.94 4.76 9.65
C TYR A 361 13.37 6.22 9.80
N LYS A 362 12.54 7.07 10.40
CA LYS A 362 12.92 8.45 10.72
C LYS A 362 14.08 8.49 11.73
N TYR A 363 14.08 7.61 12.72
CA TYR A 363 15.19 7.49 13.67
C TYR A 363 16.48 7.04 12.97
N ALA A 364 16.41 6.03 12.09
CA ALA A 364 17.54 5.61 11.29
C ALA A 364 18.07 6.75 10.39
N GLU A 365 17.21 7.55 9.77
CA GLU A 365 17.62 8.72 8.99
C GLU A 365 18.41 9.73 9.84
N VAL A 366 17.92 10.06 11.04
CA VAL A 366 18.64 10.96 11.97
C VAL A 366 20.02 10.40 12.31
N LEU A 367 20.11 9.11 12.65
CA LEU A 367 21.38 8.44 12.96
C LEU A 367 22.36 8.48 11.78
N ILE A 368 21.88 8.30 10.55
CA ILE A 368 22.70 8.41 9.33
C ILE A 368 23.28 9.82 9.21
N ARG A 369 22.46 10.87 9.37
CA ARG A 369 22.93 12.27 9.32
C ARG A 369 23.90 12.61 10.46
N MET A 370 23.77 11.94 11.60
CA MET A 370 24.69 12.03 12.74
C MET A 370 25.95 11.16 12.60
N LYS A 371 26.17 10.52 11.43
CA LYS A 371 27.32 9.63 11.18
C LYS A 371 27.37 8.41 12.11
N GLN A 372 26.20 7.87 12.46
CA GLN A 372 26.05 6.64 13.25
C GLN A 372 25.40 5.51 12.41
N PRO A 373 26.02 5.09 11.30
CA PRO A 373 25.39 4.18 10.33
C PRO A 373 25.15 2.76 10.86
N ASP A 374 25.95 2.27 11.80
CA ASP A 374 25.78 0.92 12.36
C ASP A 374 24.48 0.78 13.15
N GLN A 375 24.14 1.79 13.96
CA GLN A 375 22.87 1.81 14.68
C GLN A 375 21.68 1.91 13.72
N ALA A 376 21.78 2.75 12.69
CA ALA A 376 20.74 2.85 11.67
C ALA A 376 20.50 1.52 10.95
N LYS A 377 21.55 0.82 10.52
CA LYS A 377 21.43 -0.51 9.89
C LYS A 377 20.77 -1.53 10.81
N MET A 378 21.13 -1.57 12.10
CA MET A 378 20.51 -2.50 13.06
C MET A 378 19.00 -2.30 13.20
N ILE A 379 18.53 -1.05 13.17
CA ILE A 379 17.11 -0.72 13.22
C ILE A 379 16.41 -1.20 11.93
N VAL A 380 16.95 -0.81 10.77
CA VAL A 380 16.33 -1.09 9.46
C VAL A 380 16.34 -2.59 9.13
N GLN A 381 17.38 -3.32 9.54
CA GLN A 381 17.52 -4.75 9.28
C GLN A 381 16.36 -5.57 9.86
N LYS A 382 15.78 -5.16 10.99
CA LYS A 382 14.62 -5.84 11.60
C LYS A 382 13.40 -5.82 10.68
N PHE A 383 13.14 -4.68 10.04
CA PHE A 383 12.02 -4.54 9.09
C PHE A 383 12.27 -5.31 7.80
N LEU A 384 13.53 -5.35 7.32
CA LEU A 384 13.90 -6.16 6.14
C LEU A 384 13.79 -7.67 6.35
N GLN A 385 13.95 -8.16 7.59
CA GLN A 385 13.73 -9.57 7.91
C GLN A 385 12.26 -9.96 7.74
N SER A 386 11.33 -9.05 8.10
CA SER A 386 9.89 -9.26 7.93
C SER A 386 9.41 -9.00 6.50
N ASN A 387 9.95 -7.96 5.85
CA ASN A 387 9.61 -7.59 4.48
C ASN A 387 10.87 -7.28 3.65
N PRO A 388 11.43 -8.28 2.94
CA PRO A 388 12.63 -8.09 2.12
C PRO A 388 12.38 -7.27 0.84
N ARG A 389 11.14 -6.84 0.58
CA ARG A 389 10.76 -6.04 -0.60
C ARG A 389 10.61 -4.55 -0.30
N ASP A 390 10.81 -4.15 0.96
CA ASP A 390 10.66 -2.77 1.39
C ASP A 390 11.76 -1.88 0.79
N LEU A 391 11.37 -1.11 -0.21
CA LEU A 391 12.27 -0.23 -0.94
C LEU A 391 12.81 0.91 -0.07
N SER A 392 12.01 1.43 0.86
CA SER A 392 12.40 2.49 1.79
C SER A 392 13.49 2.00 2.75
N ALA A 393 13.37 0.77 3.25
CA ALA A 393 14.42 0.14 4.05
C ALA A 393 15.72 -0.04 3.25
N TRP A 394 15.66 -0.58 2.03
CA TRP A 394 16.86 -0.77 1.21
C TRP A 394 17.56 0.56 0.90
N ARG A 395 16.81 1.64 0.69
CA ARG A 395 17.39 2.98 0.53
C ARG A 395 18.09 3.47 1.79
N LEU A 396 17.51 3.24 2.96
CA LEU A 396 18.15 3.56 4.24
C LEU A 396 19.42 2.72 4.47
N MET A 397 19.40 1.42 4.15
CA MET A 397 20.59 0.56 4.21
C MET A 397 21.71 1.08 3.29
N LEU A 398 21.37 1.46 2.06
CA LEU A 398 22.31 2.05 1.11
C LEU A 398 22.87 3.38 1.62
N SER A 399 22.01 4.26 2.13
CA SER A 399 22.39 5.57 2.67
C SER A 399 23.32 5.42 3.89
N ALA A 400 22.97 4.56 4.84
CA ALA A 400 23.79 4.25 6.00
C ALA A 400 25.16 3.71 5.59
N THR A 401 25.20 2.73 4.69
CA THR A 401 26.47 2.14 4.23
C THR A 401 27.33 3.16 3.48
N THR A 402 26.72 4.07 2.73
CA THR A 402 27.44 5.14 2.02
C THR A 402 28.10 6.11 3.00
N ALA A 403 27.50 6.34 4.17
CA ALA A 403 28.02 7.19 5.24
C ALA A 403 29.17 6.57 6.05
N GLU A 404 29.45 5.27 5.89
CA GLU A 404 30.56 4.59 6.61
C GLU A 404 31.95 5.09 6.16
N PRO A 405 32.99 4.93 6.99
CA PRO A 405 34.39 5.10 6.56
C PRO A 405 34.75 4.20 5.38
N ALA A 406 35.71 4.63 4.56
CA ALA A 406 36.16 3.86 3.40
C ALA A 406 36.73 2.49 3.82
N SER A 407 36.20 1.42 3.24
CA SER A 407 36.70 0.05 3.40
C SER A 407 36.31 -0.80 2.19
N GLU A 408 36.98 -1.93 2.01
CA GLU A 408 36.61 -2.90 0.97
C GLU A 408 35.19 -3.43 1.20
N ILE A 409 34.83 -3.72 2.45
CA ILE A 409 33.51 -4.20 2.85
C ILE A 409 32.43 -3.16 2.53
N LYS A 410 32.69 -1.87 2.79
CA LYS A 410 31.79 -0.78 2.41
C LYS A 410 31.51 -0.81 0.92
N THR A 411 32.55 -0.87 0.09
CA THR A 411 32.41 -0.88 -1.38
C THR A 411 31.54 -2.04 -1.85
N ILE A 412 31.75 -3.23 -1.29
CA ILE A 412 30.93 -4.42 -1.58
C ILE A 412 29.47 -4.19 -1.15
N ASN A 413 29.23 -3.70 0.06
CA ASN A 413 27.89 -3.51 0.60
C ASN A 413 27.11 -2.40 -0.11
N VAL A 414 27.77 -1.30 -0.52
CA VAL A 414 27.15 -0.26 -1.35
C VAL A 414 26.62 -0.87 -2.65
N LEU A 415 27.41 -1.72 -3.32
CA LEU A 415 26.97 -2.38 -4.55
C LEU A 415 25.82 -3.38 -4.31
N ARG A 416 25.87 -4.13 -3.20
CA ARG A 416 24.80 -5.06 -2.82
C ARG A 416 23.48 -4.34 -2.55
N TYR A 417 23.48 -3.31 -1.71
CA TYR A 417 22.25 -2.59 -1.36
C TYR A 417 21.75 -1.72 -2.50
N ARG A 418 22.65 -1.15 -3.32
CA ARG A 418 22.26 -0.51 -4.58
C ARG A 418 21.51 -1.47 -5.48
N ALA A 419 22.01 -2.70 -5.62
CA ALA A 419 21.32 -3.70 -6.43
C ALA A 419 19.92 -4.03 -5.89
N GLU A 420 19.73 -4.15 -4.57
CA GLU A 420 18.39 -4.36 -4.01
C GLU A 420 17.44 -3.18 -4.27
N VAL A 421 17.93 -1.95 -4.12
CA VAL A 421 17.16 -0.74 -4.45
C VAL A 421 16.77 -0.73 -5.93
N GLU A 422 17.74 -0.96 -6.82
CA GLU A 422 17.51 -1.02 -8.28
C GLU A 422 16.53 -2.13 -8.62
N TYR A 423 16.65 -3.30 -7.98
CA TYR A 423 15.80 -4.46 -8.23
C TYR A 423 14.35 -4.17 -7.86
N TRP A 424 14.10 -3.77 -6.61
CA TRP A 424 12.74 -3.53 -6.13
C TRP A 424 12.11 -2.26 -6.72
N ALA A 425 12.91 -1.32 -7.22
CA ALA A 425 12.44 -0.20 -8.05
C ALA A 425 12.17 -0.59 -9.53
N GLY A 426 12.34 -1.86 -9.91
CA GLY A 426 12.09 -2.39 -11.25
C GLY A 426 13.20 -2.17 -12.28
N ASN A 427 14.36 -1.67 -11.87
CA ASN A 427 15.56 -1.57 -12.69
C ASN A 427 16.40 -2.85 -12.63
N GLU A 428 15.80 -3.99 -12.98
CA GLU A 428 16.41 -5.33 -12.85
C GLU A 428 17.78 -5.46 -13.55
N GLU A 429 17.94 -4.82 -14.72
CA GLU A 429 19.23 -4.86 -15.43
C GLU A 429 20.33 -4.10 -14.70
N ALA A 430 20.02 -2.93 -14.13
CA ALA A 430 20.97 -2.17 -13.32
C ALA A 430 21.36 -2.97 -12.08
N ALA A 431 20.38 -3.59 -11.41
CA ALA A 431 20.60 -4.43 -10.24
C ALA A 431 21.58 -5.58 -10.53
N ILE A 432 21.39 -6.29 -11.65
CA ILE A 432 22.28 -7.37 -12.09
C ILE A 432 23.70 -6.84 -12.36
N LYS A 433 23.83 -5.66 -13.01
CA LYS A 433 25.14 -5.03 -13.24
C LYS A 433 25.83 -4.66 -11.92
N SER A 434 25.09 -4.12 -10.96
CA SER A 434 25.57 -3.79 -9.61
C SER A 434 26.06 -5.05 -8.87
N LEU A 435 25.32 -6.16 -8.90
CA LEU A 435 25.77 -7.42 -8.30
C LEU A 435 26.94 -8.09 -9.03
N LEU A 436 27.01 -8.01 -10.36
CA LEU A 436 28.18 -8.48 -11.12
C LEU A 436 29.44 -7.69 -10.73
N HIS A 437 29.31 -6.40 -10.44
CA HIS A 437 30.41 -5.62 -9.89
C HIS A 437 30.75 -6.08 -8.47
N ALA A 438 29.75 -6.21 -7.58
CA ALA A 438 29.94 -6.69 -6.21
C ALA A 438 30.65 -8.06 -6.17
N GLN A 439 30.30 -8.97 -7.10
CA GLN A 439 30.92 -10.30 -7.21
C GLN A 439 32.41 -10.21 -7.57
N ARG A 440 32.79 -9.30 -8.47
CA ARG A 440 34.19 -9.11 -8.87
C ARG A 440 35.06 -8.59 -7.74
N VAL A 441 34.53 -7.64 -6.94
CA VAL A 441 35.28 -7.03 -5.83
C VAL A 441 35.22 -7.83 -4.53
N SER A 442 34.32 -8.82 -4.41
CA SER A 442 34.18 -9.65 -3.19
C SER A 442 35.02 -10.94 -3.20
N LYS A 443 35.88 -11.17 -4.21
CA LYS A 443 36.67 -12.41 -4.32
C LYS A 443 37.53 -12.74 -3.08
N GLY A 444 38.00 -11.72 -2.36
CA GLY A 444 38.75 -11.89 -1.10
C GLY A 444 37.90 -12.31 0.10
N ASN A 445 36.58 -12.29 0.00
CA ASN A 445 35.64 -12.64 1.08
C ASN A 445 34.69 -13.75 0.61
N GLN A 446 35.00 -15.00 0.95
CA GLN A 446 34.25 -16.18 0.48
C GLN A 446 32.77 -16.14 0.85
N SER A 447 32.44 -15.75 2.09
CA SER A 447 31.06 -15.69 2.57
C SER A 447 30.23 -14.65 1.80
N LEU A 448 30.75 -13.43 1.65
CA LEU A 448 30.08 -12.39 0.87
C LEU A 448 29.94 -12.79 -0.60
N SER A 449 31.01 -13.34 -1.20
CA SER A 449 31.01 -13.78 -2.60
C SER A 449 29.95 -14.85 -2.87
N ALA A 450 29.78 -15.82 -1.95
CA ALA A 450 28.75 -16.84 -2.04
C ALA A 450 27.34 -16.22 -1.99
N SER A 451 27.07 -15.33 -1.03
CA SER A 451 25.76 -14.67 -0.91
C SER A 451 25.42 -13.81 -2.13
N ILE A 452 26.40 -13.08 -2.69
CA ILE A 452 26.24 -12.26 -3.90
C ILE A 452 25.95 -13.14 -5.10
N THR A 453 26.69 -14.25 -5.25
CA THR A 453 26.52 -15.18 -6.36
C THR A 453 25.12 -15.82 -6.34
N GLN A 454 24.63 -16.21 -5.15
CA GLN A 454 23.29 -16.75 -5.00
C GLN A 454 22.22 -15.72 -5.40
N ARG A 455 22.31 -14.49 -4.86
CA ARG A 455 21.34 -13.42 -5.16
C ARG A 455 21.38 -12.99 -6.63
N LEU A 456 22.57 -12.94 -7.24
CA LEU A 456 22.75 -12.66 -8.66
C LEU A 456 22.07 -13.72 -9.53
N LYS A 457 22.27 -15.01 -9.22
CA LYS A 457 21.62 -16.11 -9.93
C LYS A 457 20.10 -16.01 -9.83
N GLN A 458 19.57 -15.69 -8.64
CA GLN A 458 18.15 -15.47 -8.43
C GLN A 458 17.61 -14.33 -9.31
N MET A 459 18.20 -13.14 -9.25
CA MET A 459 17.75 -11.99 -10.08
C MET A 459 17.83 -12.29 -11.58
N GLN A 460 18.86 -13.02 -12.03
CA GLN A 460 18.98 -13.45 -13.43
C GLN A 460 17.90 -14.44 -13.86
N GLN A 461 17.53 -15.38 -12.98
CA GLN A 461 16.45 -16.34 -13.25
C GLN A 461 15.09 -15.64 -13.31
N GLU A 462 14.80 -14.78 -12.34
CA GLU A 462 13.54 -14.02 -12.28
C GLU A 462 13.39 -13.06 -13.47
N ARG A 463 14.48 -12.42 -13.93
CA ARG A 463 14.48 -11.60 -15.15
C ARG A 463 14.15 -12.41 -16.40
N LYS A 464 14.77 -13.60 -16.55
CA LYS A 464 14.60 -14.47 -17.73
C LYS A 464 13.18 -15.03 -17.84
N TYR A 465 12.44 -15.09 -16.75
CA TYR A 465 11.06 -15.52 -16.75
C TYR A 465 10.22 -14.56 -17.59
N LYS A 466 9.95 -14.94 -18.84
CA LYS A 466 9.01 -14.22 -19.69
C LYS A 466 7.62 -14.54 -19.17
N ILE A 467 6.91 -13.50 -18.73
CA ILE A 467 5.49 -13.57 -18.39
C ILE A 467 4.74 -13.33 -19.70
#